data_AF-A0A381FQY0-F1
#
_entry.id   AF-A0A381FQY0-F1
#
_cell.length_a   1.000
_cell.length_b   1.000
_cell.length_c   1.000
_cell.angle_alpha   90.00
_cell.angle_beta   90.00
_cell.angle_gamma   90.00
#
_symmetry.space_group_name_H-M   'P 1'
#
loop_
_entity.id
_entity.type
_entity.pdbx_description
1 polymer ?
#
loop_
_entity_poly.entity_id
_entity_poly.type
_entity_poly.pdbx_seq_one_letter_code
_entity_poly.pdbx_strand_id
1 'polypeptide(L)'
;MEKIINELILLGNNNILSIAKIEWWLLKNKEYYKYCRENNIKINSCFHEIGCACSMNSVEAKFSFLYEELSKISEKHKLESYAKEELKTYEVIKVNNIEIKNWLIKNEKMASEELACFLIDYLDYSENENEIYHLLAYRNVEQKLEIFIQRNDFENVIEYKELFDELYYIKKLYPEGLKRIEEEINKLPKYIT
;
A
#
# COMPACT_ATOMS: atom_id res chain seq x y z
N MET A 1 -22.29 6.78 -8.75
CA MET A 1 -20.89 6.34 -8.88
C MET A 1 -20.14 7.06 -9.98
N GLU A 2 -20.59 6.97 -11.24
CA GLU A 2 -19.86 7.51 -12.40
C GLU A 2 -19.44 8.97 -12.21
N LYS A 3 -20.32 9.83 -11.69
CA LYS A 3 -19.98 11.23 -11.43
C LYS A 3 -18.82 11.42 -10.43
N ILE A 4 -18.76 10.60 -9.39
CA ILE A 4 -17.72 10.69 -8.33
C ILE A 4 -16.39 10.10 -8.82
N ILE A 5 -16.44 9.01 -9.60
CA ILE A 5 -15.26 8.43 -10.25
C ILE A 5 -14.73 9.38 -11.33
N ASN A 6 -15.61 9.96 -12.15
CA ASN A 6 -15.23 10.96 -13.15
C ASN A 6 -14.60 12.19 -12.49
N GLU A 7 -15.13 12.62 -11.33
CA GLU A 7 -14.50 13.70 -10.57
C GLU A 7 -13.07 13.34 -10.18
N LEU A 8 -12.85 12.14 -9.63
CA LEU A 8 -11.52 11.65 -9.27
C LEU A 8 -10.58 11.62 -10.48
N ILE A 9 -11.03 11.07 -11.60
CA ILE A 9 -10.27 11.00 -12.85
C ILE A 9 -9.88 12.42 -13.33
N LEU A 10 -10.81 13.37 -13.25
CA LEU A 10 -10.59 14.76 -13.66
C LEU A 10 -9.61 15.52 -12.76
N LEU A 11 -9.30 15.03 -11.56
CA LEU A 11 -8.22 15.60 -10.75
C LEU A 11 -6.84 15.26 -11.33
N GLY A 12 -6.71 14.13 -12.02
CA GLY A 12 -5.45 13.66 -12.59
C GLY A 12 -5.25 14.05 -14.05
N ASN A 13 -4.04 13.80 -14.55
CA ASN A 13 -3.76 13.74 -15.99
C ASN A 13 -3.58 12.27 -16.35
N ASN A 14 -4.34 11.74 -17.32
CA ASN A 14 -4.29 10.32 -17.70
C ASN A 14 -4.46 9.35 -16.51
N ASN A 15 -5.38 9.63 -15.58
CA ASN A 15 -5.62 8.86 -14.35
C ASN A 15 -4.43 8.80 -13.37
N ILE A 16 -3.43 9.67 -13.55
CA ILE A 16 -2.30 9.81 -12.64
C ILE A 16 -2.56 10.99 -11.70
N LEU A 17 -2.62 10.73 -10.40
CA LEU A 17 -2.89 11.71 -9.36
C LEU A 17 -1.66 11.92 -8.47
N SER A 18 -1.53 13.12 -7.90
CA SER A 18 -0.67 13.30 -6.74
C SER A 18 -1.39 12.83 -5.48
N ILE A 19 -0.63 12.48 -4.45
CA ILE A 19 -1.18 12.05 -3.17
C ILE A 19 -2.02 13.15 -2.52
N ALA A 20 -1.64 14.42 -2.67
CA ALA A 20 -2.42 15.56 -2.19
C ALA A 20 -3.83 15.61 -2.81
N LYS A 21 -3.97 15.23 -4.09
CA LYS A 21 -5.28 15.15 -4.75
C LYS A 21 -6.10 13.98 -4.24
N ILE A 22 -5.46 12.84 -3.96
CA ILE A 22 -6.10 11.69 -3.32
C ILE A 22 -6.60 12.05 -1.92
N GLU A 23 -5.77 12.66 -1.08
CA GLU A 23 -6.12 13.10 0.27
C GLU A 23 -7.28 14.11 0.27
N TRP A 24 -7.25 15.07 -0.66
CA TRP A 24 -8.36 16.00 -0.85
C TRP A 24 -9.66 15.29 -1.24
N TRP A 25 -9.59 14.33 -2.18
CA TRP A 25 -10.76 13.58 -2.62
C TRP A 25 -11.31 12.70 -1.50
N LEU A 26 -10.45 12.04 -0.71
CA LEU A 26 -10.85 11.26 0.47
C LEU A 26 -11.56 12.16 1.48
N LEU A 27 -10.97 13.32 1.80
CA LEU A 27 -11.58 14.29 2.71
C LEU A 27 -12.96 14.73 2.24
N LYS A 28 -13.09 15.08 0.95
CA LYS A 28 -14.34 15.54 0.35
C LYS A 28 -15.44 14.47 0.39
N ASN A 29 -15.09 13.20 0.20
CA ASN A 29 -16.05 12.11 0.08
C ASN A 29 -16.26 11.31 1.38
N LYS A 30 -15.64 11.73 2.49
CA LYS A 30 -15.67 11.01 3.78
C LYS A 30 -17.08 10.71 4.30
N GLU A 31 -18.01 11.68 4.22
CA GLU A 31 -19.38 11.47 4.71
C GLU A 31 -20.17 10.52 3.81
N TYR A 32 -19.94 10.56 2.50
CA TYR A 32 -20.54 9.61 1.57
C TYR A 32 -19.99 8.19 1.80
N TYR A 33 -18.69 8.06 2.09
CA TYR A 33 -18.10 6.78 2.50
C TYR A 33 -18.74 6.20 3.75
N LYS A 34 -18.95 7.00 4.81
CA LYS A 34 -19.66 6.53 6.01
C LYS A 34 -21.06 6.04 5.67
N TYR A 35 -21.81 6.81 4.88
CA TYR A 35 -23.12 6.40 4.39
C TYR A 35 -23.04 5.05 3.64
N CYS A 36 -22.12 4.89 2.70
CA CYS A 36 -21.97 3.65 1.95
C CYS A 36 -21.61 2.47 2.85
N ARG A 37 -20.70 2.63 3.83
CA ARG A 37 -20.33 1.57 4.77
C ARG A 37 -21.50 1.12 5.63
N GLU A 38 -22.26 2.07 6.18
CA GLU A 38 -23.42 1.77 7.04
C GLU A 38 -24.56 1.11 6.26
N ASN A 39 -24.77 1.51 5.00
CA ASN A 39 -25.88 1.02 4.18
C ASN A 39 -25.53 -0.23 3.36
N ASN A 40 -24.28 -0.43 2.95
CA ASN A 40 -23.87 -1.64 2.23
C ASN A 40 -24.00 -2.90 3.10
N ILE A 41 -23.70 -2.79 4.40
CA ILE A 41 -23.91 -3.88 5.36
C ILE A 41 -25.42 -4.17 5.52
N LYS A 42 -26.25 -3.13 5.64
CA LYS A 42 -27.67 -3.25 5.99
C LYS A 42 -28.62 -3.56 4.82
N ILE A 43 -28.34 -3.06 3.61
CA ILE A 43 -29.32 -3.04 2.50
C ILE A 43 -29.20 -4.25 1.58
N ASN A 44 -28.00 -4.79 1.39
CA ASN A 44 -27.74 -5.75 0.31
C ASN A 44 -27.20 -7.10 0.77
N SER A 45 -26.99 -7.29 2.08
CA SER A 45 -26.53 -8.57 2.59
C SER A 45 -27.69 -9.54 2.85
N CYS A 46 -27.58 -10.76 2.33
CA CYS A 46 -28.43 -11.88 2.74
C CYS A 46 -28.33 -12.23 4.23
N PHE A 47 -27.30 -11.73 4.92
CA PHE A 47 -27.04 -11.98 6.34
C PHE A 47 -27.22 -10.73 7.23
N HIS A 48 -27.75 -9.61 6.68
CA HIS A 48 -28.06 -8.32 7.33
C HIS A 48 -26.89 -7.60 8.06
N GLU A 49 -26.05 -8.31 8.80
CA GLU A 49 -24.97 -7.78 9.63
C GLU A 49 -23.56 -8.15 9.11
N ILE A 50 -23.48 -9.07 8.14
CA ILE A 50 -22.22 -9.55 7.55
C ILE A 50 -22.27 -9.29 6.05
N GLY A 51 -21.25 -8.71 5.43
CA GLY A 51 -21.25 -8.52 3.97
C GLY A 51 -21.44 -9.83 3.20
N CYS A 52 -22.32 -9.85 2.18
CA CYS A 52 -22.48 -10.99 1.26
C CYS A 52 -21.81 -10.68 -0.08
N ALA A 53 -21.30 -11.68 -0.81
CA ALA A 53 -20.94 -11.54 -2.22
C ALA A 53 -22.06 -10.90 -3.07
N CYS A 54 -23.32 -11.13 -2.69
CA CYS A 54 -24.53 -10.51 -3.20
C CYS A 54 -24.49 -8.97 -3.23
N SER A 55 -23.87 -8.34 -2.22
CA SER A 55 -23.84 -6.89 -2.05
C SER A 55 -22.61 -6.23 -2.68
N MET A 56 -21.59 -7.01 -3.04
CA MET A 56 -20.30 -6.50 -3.51
C MET A 56 -20.39 -5.80 -4.88
N ASN A 57 -21.43 -6.08 -5.66
CA ASN A 57 -21.66 -5.43 -6.96
C ASN A 57 -22.47 -4.13 -6.87
N SER A 58 -22.94 -3.75 -5.68
CA SER A 58 -23.66 -2.50 -5.49
C SER A 58 -22.76 -1.28 -5.74
N VAL A 59 -23.40 -0.15 -6.02
CA VAL A 59 -22.70 1.11 -6.23
C VAL A 59 -21.93 1.53 -4.97
N GLU A 60 -22.55 1.33 -3.82
CA GLU A 60 -22.00 1.66 -2.51
C GLU A 60 -20.81 0.77 -2.15
N ALA A 61 -20.86 -0.52 -2.50
CA ALA A 61 -19.75 -1.45 -2.28
C ALA A 61 -18.52 -1.09 -3.12
N LYS A 62 -18.71 -0.89 -4.42
CA LYS A 62 -17.65 -0.49 -5.34
C LYS A 62 -17.03 0.86 -4.96
N PHE A 63 -17.85 1.83 -4.52
CA PHE A 63 -17.35 3.10 -3.99
C PHE A 63 -16.55 2.92 -2.69
N SER A 64 -17.07 2.14 -1.75
CA SER A 64 -16.38 1.88 -0.47
C SER A 64 -15.03 1.21 -0.70
N PHE A 65 -14.97 0.23 -1.60
CA PHE A 65 -13.73 -0.43 -1.99
C PHE A 65 -12.72 0.57 -2.58
N LEU A 66 -13.12 1.38 -3.55
CA LEU A 66 -12.26 2.44 -4.09
C LEU A 66 -11.74 3.38 -2.99
N TYR A 67 -12.62 3.86 -2.11
CA TYR A 67 -12.25 4.76 -1.02
C TYR A 67 -11.25 4.10 -0.07
N GLU A 68 -11.46 2.83 0.28
CA GLU A 68 -10.57 2.07 1.17
C GLU A 68 -9.19 1.85 0.55
N GLU A 69 -9.11 1.48 -0.73
CA GLU A 69 -7.81 1.31 -1.43
C GLU A 69 -7.03 2.62 -1.48
N LEU A 70 -7.70 3.73 -1.83
CA LEU A 70 -7.06 5.05 -1.83
C LEU A 70 -6.67 5.51 -0.42
N SER A 71 -7.47 5.17 0.59
CA SER A 71 -7.13 5.47 1.98
C SER A 71 -5.90 4.69 2.43
N LYS A 72 -5.75 3.41 2.04
CA LYS A 72 -4.58 2.60 2.40
C LYS A 72 -3.28 3.21 1.89
N ILE A 73 -3.22 3.58 0.61
CA ILE A 73 -2.02 4.18 0.04
C ILE A 73 -1.74 5.58 0.63
N SER A 74 -2.78 6.36 0.96
CA SER A 74 -2.63 7.61 1.71
C SER A 74 -2.07 7.40 3.12
N GLU A 75 -2.46 6.34 3.83
CA GLU A 75 -1.84 6.00 5.11
C GLU A 75 -0.35 5.63 4.95
N LYS A 76 0.02 4.94 3.86
CA LYS A 76 1.44 4.62 3.57
C LYS A 76 2.27 5.88 3.26
N HIS A 77 1.68 6.88 2.60
CA HIS A 77 2.36 8.15 2.35
C HIS A 77 2.81 8.87 3.64
N LYS A 78 2.11 8.66 4.76
CA LYS A 78 2.53 9.24 6.06
C LYS A 78 3.91 8.76 6.52
N LEU A 79 4.39 7.64 5.98
CA LEU A 79 5.71 7.09 6.26
C LEU A 79 6.83 7.77 5.46
N GLU A 80 6.51 8.63 4.49
CA GLU A 80 7.49 9.32 3.65
C GLU A 80 8.49 10.14 4.45
N SER A 81 8.01 10.86 5.47
CA SER A 81 8.88 11.63 6.38
C SER A 81 9.75 10.73 7.24
N TYR A 82 9.21 9.60 7.70
CA TYR A 82 9.98 8.63 8.49
C TYR A 82 11.09 8.00 7.63
N ALA A 83 10.74 7.50 6.44
CA ALA A 83 11.65 6.89 5.50
C ALA A 83 12.82 7.83 5.15
N LYS A 84 12.52 9.11 4.90
CA LYS A 84 13.53 10.14 4.64
C LYS A 84 14.55 10.29 5.77
N GLU A 85 14.10 10.29 7.03
CA GLU A 85 15.01 10.41 8.18
C GLU A 85 15.82 9.12 8.41
N GLU A 86 15.24 7.95 8.16
CA GLU A 86 15.98 6.69 8.27
C GLU A 86 17.02 6.51 7.15
N LEU A 87 16.74 6.96 5.93
CA LEU A 87 17.71 7.00 4.83
C LEU A 87 18.91 7.88 5.18
N LYS A 88 18.66 9.09 5.73
CA LYS A 88 19.74 9.96 6.23
C LYS A 88 20.55 9.29 7.34
N THR A 89 19.88 8.60 8.25
CA THR A 89 20.54 7.86 9.34
C THR A 89 21.43 6.77 8.77
N TYR A 90 20.93 6.00 7.79
CA TYR A 90 21.70 4.96 7.11
C TYR A 90 22.96 5.51 6.45
N GLU A 91 22.87 6.64 5.74
CA GLU A 91 24.01 7.24 5.05
C GLU A 91 25.20 7.55 5.98
N VAL A 92 24.93 7.88 7.24
CA VAL A 92 25.97 8.12 8.27
C VAL A 92 26.61 6.81 8.74
N ILE A 93 25.83 5.72 8.83
CA ILE A 93 26.27 4.46 9.44
C ILE A 93 26.67 3.37 8.42
N LYS A 94 26.52 3.62 7.11
CA LYS A 94 26.62 2.61 6.03
C LYS A 94 27.95 1.85 5.91
N VAL A 95 28.99 2.29 6.61
CA VAL A 95 30.30 1.60 6.67
C VAL A 95 30.50 0.76 7.95
N ASN A 96 29.56 0.83 8.89
CA ASN A 96 29.63 0.19 10.19
C ASN A 96 28.57 -0.91 10.32
N ASN A 97 28.96 -2.16 10.11
CA ASN A 97 28.06 -3.31 10.16
C ASN A 97 27.30 -3.47 11.48
N ILE A 98 27.90 -3.07 12.62
CA ILE A 98 27.22 -3.15 13.92
C ILE A 98 26.08 -2.15 13.98
N GLU A 99 26.30 -0.92 13.52
CA GLU A 99 25.27 0.11 13.47
C GLU A 99 24.20 -0.21 12.44
N ILE A 100 24.56 -0.76 11.27
CA ILE A 100 23.59 -1.23 10.27
C ILE A 100 22.70 -2.32 10.87
N LYS A 101 23.26 -3.28 11.61
CA LYS A 101 22.46 -4.33 12.28
C LYS A 101 21.49 -3.72 13.28
N ASN A 102 21.92 -2.74 14.09
CA ASN A 102 21.05 -2.05 15.04
C ASN A 102 19.94 -1.26 14.32
N TRP A 103 20.25 -0.63 13.19
CA TRP A 103 19.28 0.04 12.34
C TRP A 103 18.24 -0.95 11.79
N LEU A 104 18.66 -2.12 11.32
CA LEU A 104 17.74 -3.18 10.86
C LEU A 104 16.79 -3.65 11.96
N ILE A 105 17.30 -3.86 13.18
CA ILE A 105 16.47 -4.26 14.33
C ILE A 105 15.41 -3.20 14.65
N LYS A 106 15.81 -1.92 14.66
CA LYS A 106 14.88 -0.80 14.88
C LYS A 106 13.79 -0.71 13.81
N ASN A 107 14.18 -0.92 12.55
CA ASN A 107 13.34 -0.72 11.39
C ASN A 107 12.53 -1.96 10.98
N GLU A 108 12.79 -3.12 11.59
CA GLU A 108 12.19 -4.41 11.25
C GLU A 108 10.66 -4.31 11.19
N LYS A 109 10.01 -3.92 12.29
CA LYS A 109 8.54 -3.79 12.33
C LYS A 109 7.99 -2.92 11.20
N MET A 110 8.59 -1.75 10.97
CA MET A 110 8.10 -0.83 9.95
C MET A 110 8.26 -1.43 8.55
N ALA A 111 9.41 -2.01 8.24
CA ALA A 111 9.68 -2.54 6.91
C ALA A 111 8.97 -3.88 6.65
N SER A 112 8.96 -4.80 7.62
CA SER A 112 8.48 -6.16 7.44
C SER A 112 7.01 -6.39 7.81
N GLU A 113 6.37 -5.46 8.55
CA GLU A 113 4.93 -5.53 8.85
C GLU A 113 4.19 -4.41 8.13
N GLU A 114 4.55 -3.15 8.38
CA GLU A 114 3.82 -2.01 7.81
C GLU A 114 4.04 -1.87 6.30
N LEU A 115 5.23 -2.19 5.78
CA LEU A 115 5.55 -2.11 4.36
C LEU A 115 5.72 -3.48 3.69
N ALA A 116 5.34 -4.58 4.35
CA ALA A 116 5.63 -5.96 3.94
C ALA A 116 5.38 -6.22 2.44
N CYS A 117 4.24 -5.77 1.92
CA CYS A 117 3.81 -5.98 0.55
C CYS A 117 3.84 -4.71 -0.30
N PHE A 118 4.32 -3.57 0.20
CA PHE A 118 4.19 -2.28 -0.49
C PHE A 118 4.72 -2.31 -1.93
N LEU A 119 5.92 -2.86 -2.15
CA LEU A 119 6.53 -2.96 -3.48
C LEU A 119 5.78 -3.94 -4.41
N ILE A 120 5.09 -4.94 -3.86
CA ILE A 120 4.33 -5.92 -4.64
C ILE A 120 2.93 -5.38 -4.96
N ASP A 121 2.31 -4.71 -3.99
CA ASP A 121 0.93 -4.23 -4.08
C ASP A 121 0.81 -3.03 -5.02
N TYR A 122 1.84 -2.16 -5.08
CA TYR A 122 1.72 -0.86 -5.74
C TYR A 122 2.71 -0.60 -6.88
N LEU A 123 3.90 -1.21 -6.91
CA LEU A 123 4.81 -1.00 -8.05
C LEU A 123 4.34 -1.84 -9.23
N ASP A 124 4.02 -1.17 -10.33
CA ASP A 124 3.80 -1.82 -11.61
C ASP A 124 5.15 -1.99 -12.31
N TYR A 125 5.55 -3.23 -12.56
CA TYR A 125 6.86 -3.56 -13.12
C TYR A 125 6.77 -3.52 -14.66
N SER A 126 7.43 -2.54 -15.31
CA SER A 126 7.63 -2.56 -16.76
C SER A 126 8.83 -3.43 -17.14
N GLU A 127 8.75 -4.13 -18.28
CA GLU A 127 9.90 -4.80 -18.90
C GLU A 127 10.93 -3.78 -19.44
N ASN A 128 10.53 -2.51 -19.60
CA ASN A 128 11.40 -1.42 -20.01
C ASN A 128 11.87 -0.61 -18.78
N GLU A 129 13.13 -0.76 -18.41
CA GLU A 129 13.75 -0.05 -17.28
C GLU A 129 13.68 1.49 -17.38
N ASN A 130 13.40 2.04 -18.57
CA ASN A 130 13.24 3.48 -18.78
C ASN A 130 11.80 3.99 -18.57
N GLU A 131 10.83 3.10 -18.34
CA GLU A 131 9.44 3.45 -18.06
C GLU A 131 9.22 3.43 -16.54
N ILE A 132 9.36 4.60 -15.91
CA ILE A 132 8.98 4.75 -14.50
C ILE A 132 7.46 4.65 -14.40
N TYR A 133 6.96 3.50 -13.97
CA TYR A 133 5.55 3.34 -13.67
C TYR A 133 5.18 4.07 -12.38
N HIS A 134 4.03 4.71 -12.43
CA HIS A 134 3.35 5.27 -11.28
C HIS A 134 2.80 4.16 -10.38
N LEU A 135 2.49 4.46 -9.12
CA LEU A 135 1.96 3.47 -8.19
C LEU A 135 0.52 3.12 -8.52
N LEU A 136 0.21 1.86 -8.78
CA LEU A 136 -1.15 1.39 -9.05
C LEU A 136 -1.94 1.35 -7.73
N ALA A 137 -2.70 2.41 -7.44
CA ALA A 137 -3.47 2.53 -6.21
C ALA A 137 -4.81 1.81 -6.25
N TYR A 138 -5.35 1.59 -7.45
CA TYR A 138 -6.64 0.92 -7.63
C TYR A 138 -6.79 0.36 -9.04
N ARG A 139 -7.33 -0.86 -9.14
CA ARG A 139 -7.68 -1.52 -10.40
C ARG A 139 -9.09 -2.09 -10.33
N ASN A 140 -9.90 -1.77 -11.33
CA ASN A 140 -11.19 -2.40 -11.59
C ASN A 140 -11.22 -2.93 -13.02
N VAL A 141 -11.08 -4.25 -13.16
CA VAL A 141 -11.01 -4.92 -14.46
C VAL A 141 -12.33 -4.82 -15.22
N GLU A 142 -13.48 -4.94 -14.54
CA GLU A 142 -14.80 -4.86 -15.17
C GLU A 142 -15.03 -3.49 -15.82
N GLN A 143 -14.60 -2.43 -15.14
CA GLN A 143 -14.79 -1.05 -15.58
C GLN A 143 -13.63 -0.52 -16.42
N LYS A 144 -12.59 -1.34 -16.66
CA LYS A 144 -11.33 -0.93 -17.30
C LYS A 144 -10.78 0.36 -16.69
N LEU A 145 -10.85 0.46 -15.37
CA LEU A 145 -10.42 1.63 -14.62
C LEU A 145 -9.18 1.29 -13.80
N GLU A 146 -8.14 2.07 -14.02
CA GLU A 146 -6.92 2.05 -13.23
C GLU A 146 -6.63 3.46 -12.74
N ILE A 147 -6.19 3.56 -11.50
CA ILE A 147 -5.84 4.82 -10.86
C ILE A 147 -4.41 4.71 -10.39
N PHE A 148 -3.60 5.64 -10.86
CA PHE A 148 -2.19 5.69 -10.59
C PHE A 148 -1.86 6.89 -9.71
N ILE A 149 -0.83 6.74 -8.87
CA ILE A 149 -0.29 7.82 -8.05
C ILE A 149 1.14 8.12 -8.47
N GLN A 150 1.48 9.41 -8.51
CA GLN A 150 2.82 9.86 -8.83
C GLN A 150 3.86 9.19 -7.92
N ARG A 151 4.76 8.41 -8.52
CA ARG A 151 5.82 7.67 -7.82
C ARG A 151 6.68 8.59 -6.94
N ASN A 152 6.93 9.82 -7.41
CA ASN A 152 7.72 10.81 -6.68
C ASN A 152 7.12 11.23 -5.34
N ASP A 153 5.81 11.05 -5.13
CA ASP A 153 5.20 11.29 -3.82
C ASP A 153 5.62 10.24 -2.78
N PHE A 154 6.26 9.15 -3.19
CA PHE A 154 6.70 8.03 -2.35
C PHE A 154 8.19 7.70 -2.54
N GLU A 155 8.99 8.67 -3.04
CA GLU A 155 10.40 8.43 -3.40
C GLU A 155 11.19 7.83 -2.24
N ASN A 156 11.01 8.36 -1.02
CA ASN A 156 11.75 7.95 0.15
C ASN A 156 11.23 6.61 0.68
N VAL A 157 9.92 6.38 0.70
CA VAL A 157 9.34 5.08 1.10
C VAL A 157 9.83 3.95 0.21
N ILE A 158 9.89 4.18 -1.11
CA ILE A 158 10.39 3.20 -2.07
C ILE A 158 11.86 2.92 -1.81
N GLU A 159 12.71 3.95 -1.78
CA GLU A 159 14.15 3.79 -1.57
C GLU A 159 14.47 3.14 -0.21
N TYR A 160 13.78 3.55 0.85
CA TYR A 160 13.90 2.96 2.18
C TYR A 160 13.55 1.47 2.18
N LYS A 161 12.46 1.08 1.52
CA LYS A 161 12.00 -0.31 1.51
C LYS A 161 12.94 -1.20 0.69
N GLU A 162 13.37 -0.72 -0.47
CA GLU A 162 14.35 -1.42 -1.32
C GLU A 162 15.67 -1.61 -0.57
N LEU A 163 16.16 -0.56 0.10
CA LEU A 163 17.37 -0.63 0.93
C LEU A 163 17.22 -1.63 2.07
N PHE A 164 16.11 -1.58 2.81
CA PHE A 164 15.87 -2.51 3.90
C PHE A 164 15.88 -3.96 3.39
N ASP A 165 15.19 -4.24 2.28
CA ASP A 165 15.11 -5.60 1.73
C ASP A 165 16.46 -6.13 1.26
N GLU A 166 17.24 -5.28 0.61
CA GLU A 166 18.61 -5.57 0.19
C GLU A 166 19.50 -5.93 1.39
N LEU A 167 19.42 -5.17 2.48
CA LEU A 167 20.24 -5.42 3.68
C LEU A 167 19.76 -6.62 4.49
N TYR A 168 18.44 -6.77 4.63
CA TYR A 168 17.80 -7.75 5.50
C TYR A 168 17.66 -9.12 4.84
N TYR A 169 17.07 -9.21 3.64
CA TYR A 169 16.76 -10.48 2.97
C TYR A 169 17.88 -10.96 2.04
N ILE A 170 18.54 -10.04 1.32
CA ILE A 170 19.57 -10.38 0.33
C ILE A 170 20.94 -10.53 1.01
N LYS A 171 21.42 -9.48 1.67
CA LYS A 171 22.72 -9.49 2.37
C LYS A 171 22.68 -10.17 3.73
N LYS A 172 21.49 -10.39 4.30
CA LYS A 172 21.28 -11.13 5.56
C LYS A 172 22.09 -10.59 6.73
N LEU A 173 22.18 -9.26 6.85
CA LEU A 173 22.95 -8.60 7.90
C LEU A 173 22.34 -8.75 9.31
N TYR A 174 21.10 -9.23 9.39
CA TYR A 174 20.44 -9.61 10.64
C TYR A 174 19.84 -11.04 10.57
N PRO A 175 20.68 -12.09 10.62
CA PRO A 175 20.24 -13.46 10.43
C PRO A 175 19.30 -13.98 11.53
N GLU A 176 19.35 -13.40 12.74
CA GLU A 176 18.45 -13.78 13.83
C GLU A 176 17.00 -13.40 13.55
N GLY A 177 16.76 -12.31 12.80
CA GLY A 177 15.42 -11.94 12.35
C GLY A 177 14.86 -12.93 11.34
N LEU A 178 15.67 -13.34 10.36
CA LEU A 178 15.29 -14.36 9.36
C LEU A 178 14.93 -15.69 10.01
N LYS A 179 15.70 -16.12 11.02
CA LYS A 179 15.39 -17.36 11.77
C LYS A 179 14.02 -17.29 12.45
N ARG A 180 13.64 -16.14 13.03
CA ARG A 180 12.30 -15.98 13.61
C ARG A 180 11.20 -16.15 12.55
N ILE A 181 11.39 -15.57 11.36
CA ILE A 181 10.43 -15.70 10.25
C ILE A 181 10.30 -17.18 9.83
N GLU A 182 11.43 -17.89 9.67
CA GLU A 182 11.44 -19.31 9.35
C GLU A 182 10.73 -20.17 10.41
N GLU A 183 10.93 -19.86 11.69
CA GLU A 183 10.25 -20.53 12.80
C GLU A 183 8.73 -20.31 12.76
N GLU A 184 8.27 -19.08 12.50
CA GLU A 184 6.84 -18.79 12.35
C GLU A 184 6.22 -19.48 11.14
N ILE A 185 6.90 -19.48 9.98
CA ILE A 185 6.45 -20.21 8.79
C ILE A 185 6.31 -21.72 9.08
N ASN A 186 7.25 -22.29 9.83
CA ASN A 186 7.22 -23.71 10.19
C ASN A 186 6.08 -24.10 11.13
N LYS A 187 5.50 -23.13 11.86
CA LYS A 187 4.30 -23.33 12.68
C LYS A 187 3.01 -23.33 11.86
N LEU A 188 3.03 -22.81 10.63
CA LEU A 188 1.85 -22.79 9.77
C LEU A 188 1.45 -24.23 9.40
N PRO A 189 0.14 -24.49 9.25
CA PRO A 189 -0.35 -25.81 8.84
C PRO A 189 0.33 -26.23 7.54
N LYS A 190 1.03 -27.38 7.57
CA LYS A 190 1.60 -27.96 6.37
C LYS A 190 0.48 -28.68 5.63
N TYR A 191 0.15 -28.23 4.43
CA TYR A 191 -0.76 -28.96 3.56
C TYR A 191 -0.16 -30.33 3.27
N ILE A 192 -0.81 -31.38 3.75
CA ILE A 192 -0.52 -32.75 3.34
C ILE A 192 -1.14 -32.90 1.96
N THR A 193 -0.32 -32.87 0.91
CA THR A 193 -0.71 -33.30 -0.45
C THR A 193 -0.85 -34.80 -0.53
#